data_AF-A0A7C1F9E2-F1
#
_entry.id   AF-A0A7C1F9E2-F1
#
_cell.length_a   1.000
_cell.length_b   1.000
_cell.length_c   1.000
_cell.angle_alpha   90.00
_cell.angle_beta   90.00
_cell.angle_gamma   90.00
#
_symmetry.space_group_name_H-M   'P 1'
#
loop_
_entity.id
_entity.type
_entity.pdbx_description
1 polymer ?
#
loop_
_entity_poly.entity_id
_entity_poly.type
_entity_poly.pdbx_seq_one_letter_code
_entity_poly.pdbx_strand_id
1 'polypeptide(L)' 'MTETLDDLSMKKLQELEVLTTQLLAAMRRTPLQNQVVYEELVRLEKQLSTIRLTRFDAANPTFTR' A
#
# COMPACT_ATOMS: atom_id res chain seq x y z
N MET A 1 -15.39 15.43 0.71
CA MET A 1 -14.24 15.35 -0.21
C MET A 1 -13.73 13.92 -0.13
N THR A 2 -13.64 13.22 -1.25
CA THR A 2 -13.06 11.87 -1.27
C THR A 2 -11.54 12.05 -1.25
N GLU A 3 -10.89 11.83 -0.11
CA GLU A 3 -9.43 11.84 -0.04
C GLU A 3 -8.89 10.75 -0.99
N THR A 4 -7.97 11.12 -1.88
CA THR A 4 -7.23 10.16 -2.70
C THR A 4 -6.00 9.66 -1.96
N LEU A 5 -5.40 8.55 -2.39
CA LEU A 5 -4.18 8.02 -1.74
C LEU A 5 -3.02 9.04 -1.80
N ASP A 6 -2.99 9.88 -2.84
CA ASP A 6 -2.00 10.93 -3.03
C ASP A 6 -2.14 12.09 -2.02
N ASP A 7 -3.31 12.24 -1.39
CA ASP A 7 -3.55 13.26 -0.36
C ASP A 7 -3.10 12.81 1.04
N LEU A 8 -2.82 11.52 1.23
CA LEU A 8 -2.43 10.97 2.53
C LEU A 8 -1.00 11.41 2.90
N SER A 9 -0.79 11.76 4.17
CA SER A 9 0.56 11.99 4.70
C SER A 9 1.40 10.71 4.66
N MET A 10 2.73 10.82 4.64
CA MET A 10 3.64 9.66 4.63
C MET A 10 3.38 8.68 5.77
N LYS A 11 3.05 9.20 6.96
CA LYS A 11 2.70 8.37 8.13
C LYS A 11 1.44 7.55 7.87
N LYS A 12 0.36 8.19 7.40
CA LYS A 12 -0.91 7.50 7.07
C LYS A 12 -0.73 6.48 5.94
N LEU A 13 0.07 6.82 4.93
CA LEU A 13 0.38 5.92 3.82
C LEU A 13 1.09 4.65 4.31
N GLN A 14 2.08 4.81 5.18
CA GLN A 14 2.82 3.69 5.76
C GLN A 14 1.95 2.83 6.70
N GLU A 15 1.10 3.46 7.51
CA GLU A 15 0.11 2.75 8.34
C GLU A 15 -0.83 1.90 7.46
N LEU A 16 -1.32 2.46 6.35
CA LEU A 16 -2.18 1.75 5.42
C LEU A 16 -1.47 0.58 4.71
N GLU A 17 -0.20 0.75 4.34
CA GLU A 17 0.64 -0.31 3.75
C GLU A 17 0.82 -1.48 4.74
N VAL A 18 1.07 -1.18 6.02
CA VAL A 18 1.17 -2.18 7.09
C VAL A 18 -0.15 -2.94 7.27
N LEU A 19 -1.28 -2.23 7.37
CA LEU A 19 -2.59 -2.85 7.57
C LEU A 19 -2.98 -3.73 6.37
N THR A 20 -2.72 -3.27 5.14
CA THR A 20 -2.98 -4.04 3.91
C THR A 20 -2.15 -5.32 3.88
N THR A 21 -0.87 -5.24 4.26
CA THR A 21 0.03 -6.40 4.34
C THR A 21 -0.44 -7.41 5.40
N GLN A 22 -0.83 -6.94 6.57
CA GLN A 22 -1.36 -7.79 7.65
C GLN A 22 -2.64 -8.50 7.23
N LEU A 23 -3.54 -7.80 6.53
CA LEU A 23 -4.79 -8.36 6.04
C LEU A 23 -4.54 -9.43 4.98
N LEU A 24 -3.66 -9.16 4.00
CA LEU A 24 -3.24 -10.16 3.01
C LEU A 24 -2.65 -11.41 3.68
N ALA A 25 -1.82 -11.24 4.71
CA ALA A 25 -1.26 -12.35 5.47
C ALA A 25 -2.34 -13.15 6.23
N ALA A 26 -3.31 -12.47 6.84
CA ALA A 26 -4.44 -13.11 7.52
C ALA A 26 -5.34 -13.88 6.54
N MET A 27 -5.59 -13.32 5.35
CA MET A 27 -6.35 -14.00 4.29
C MET A 27 -5.65 -15.26 3.79
N ARG A 28 -4.33 -15.26 3.66
CA ARG A 28 -3.57 -16.48 3.28
C ARG A 28 -3.67 -17.59 4.33
N ARG A 29 -3.84 -17.23 5.61
CA ARG A 29 -3.92 -18.18 6.74
C ARG A 29 -5.34 -18.68 7.03
N THR A 30 -6.35 -18.06 6.44
CA THR A 30 -7.75 -18.40 6.65
C THR A 30 -8.34 -19.02 5.37
N PRO A 31 -9.37 -19.87 5.47
CA PRO A 31 -10.07 -20.38 4.29
C PRO A 31 -10.94 -19.30 3.59
N LEU A 32 -10.78 -18.03 3.96
CA LEU A 32 -11.45 -16.87 3.36
C LEU A 32 -10.76 -16.48 2.05
N GLN A 33 -10.81 -17.37 1.06
CA GLN A 33 -10.28 -17.12 -0.28
C GLN A 33 -11.33 -16.43 -1.16
N ASN A 34 -11.80 -15.24 -0.76
CA ASN A 34 -12.50 -14.38 -1.71
C ASN A 34 -11.43 -13.79 -2.65
N GLN A 35 -11.25 -14.45 -3.80
CA GLN A 35 -10.20 -14.12 -4.75
C GLN A 35 -10.28 -12.67 -5.24
N VAL A 36 -11.48 -12.13 -5.41
CA VAL A 36 -11.67 -10.71 -5.80
C VAL A 36 -11.12 -9.77 -4.72
N VAL A 37 -11.45 -10.02 -3.45
CA VAL A 37 -10.93 -9.21 -2.34
C VAL A 37 -9.41 -9.29 -2.25
N TYR A 38 -8.85 -10.50 -2.44
CA TYR A 38 -7.41 -10.69 -2.45
C TYR A 38 -6.72 -9.90 -3.56
N GLU A 39 -7.24 -9.97 -4.80
CA GLU A 39 -6.71 -9.25 -5.95
C GLU A 39 -6.77 -7.73 -5.78
N GLU A 40 -7.88 -7.20 -5.24
CA GLU A 40 -8.01 -5.78 -4.95
C GLU A 40 -7.05 -5.32 -3.83
N LEU A 41 -6.83 -6.13 -2.81
CA LEU A 41 -5.84 -5.81 -1.75
C LEU A 41 -4.40 -5.86 -2.28
N VAL A 42 -4.07 -6.81 -3.16
CA VAL A 42 -2.75 -6.83 -3.83
C VAL A 42 -2.57 -5.61 -4.73
N ARG A 43 -3.63 -5.16 -5.41
CA ARG A 43 -3.59 -3.92 -6.19
C ARG A 43 -3.34 -2.71 -5.29
N LEU A 44 -4.05 -2.62 -4.16
CA LEU A 44 -3.87 -1.55 -3.19
C LEU A 44 -2.43 -1.52 -2.63
N GLU A 45 -1.89 -2.66 -2.21
CA GLU A 45 -0.50 -2.78 -1.73
C GLU A 45 0.49 -2.22 -2.76
N LYS A 46 0.35 -2.58 -4.03
CA LYS A 46 1.21 -2.08 -5.12
C LYS A 46 1.09 -0.58 -5.32
N GLN A 47 -0.13 -0.03 -5.23
CA GLN A 47 -0.35 1.41 -5.34
C GLN A 47 0.33 2.16 -4.20
N LEU A 48 0.17 1.70 -2.96
CA LEU A 48 0.80 2.29 -1.78
C LEU A 48 2.33 2.27 -1.88
N SER A 49 2.89 1.13 -2.28
CA SER A 49 4.34 0.98 -2.47
C SER A 49 4.88 1.92 -3.54
N THR A 50 4.14 2.07 -4.65
CA THR A 50 4.49 2.99 -5.74
C THR A 50 4.48 4.44 -5.27
N ILE A 51 3.42 4.90 -4.61
CA ILE A 51 3.31 6.26 -4.09
C ILE A 51 4.43 6.53 -3.08
N ARG A 52 4.71 5.60 -2.17
CA ARG A 52 5.78 5.73 -1.18
C ARG A 52 7.13 5.88 -1.85
N LEU A 53 7.41 5.06 -2.87
CA LEU A 53 8.64 5.12 -3.62
C LEU A 53 8.77 6.43 -4.39
N THR A 54 7.75 6.84 -5.15
CA THR A 54 7.77 8.09 -5.92
C THR A 54 8.02 9.29 -5.02
N ARG A 55 7.41 9.32 -3.83
CA ARG A 55 7.66 10.38 -2.84
C ARG A 55 9.06 10.33 -2.26
N PHE A 56 9.59 9.13 -2.01
CA PHE A 56 10.97 8.96 -1.56
C PHE A 56 11.96 9.45 -2.61
N ASP A 57 11.81 9.06 -3.87
CA ASP A 57 12.66 9.46 -4.97
C ASP A 57 12.58 10.99 -5.21
N ALA A 58 11.37 11.56 -5.13
CA ALA A 58 11.18 13.01 -5.21
C ALA A 58 11.85 13.78 -4.06
N ALA A 59 11.87 13.21 -2.87
CA ALA A 59 12.56 13.78 -1.70
C ALA A 59 14.07 13.55 -1.72
N ASN A 60 14.56 12.55 -2.47
CA ASN A 60 15.96 12.13 -2.49
C ASN A 60 16.47 11.93 -3.94
N PRO A 61 16.52 13.00 -4.76
CA PRO A 61 16.84 12.90 -6.18
C PRO A 61 18.26 12.40 -6.48
N THR A 62 19.16 12.43 -5.50
CA THR A 62 20.55 11.96 -5.62
C THR A 62 20.78 10.57 -5.03
N PHE A 63 19.74 9.91 -4.50
CA PHE A 63 19.85 8.58 -3.93
C PHE A 63 19.92 7.53 -5.04
N THR A 64 21.06 6.85 -5.16
CA THR A 64 21.27 5.73 -6.07
C THR A 64 21.01 4.42 -5.32
N ARG A 65 20.07 3.60 -5.81
CA ARG A 65 19.70 2.30 -5.22
C ARG A 65 20.82 1.28 -5.24
#